data_AF-A0A2M7SUI1-F1
#
_entry.id   AF-A0A2M7SUI1-F1
#
_cell.length_a   1.000
_cell.length_b   1.000
_cell.length_c   1.000
_cell.angle_alpha   90.00
_cell.angle_beta   90.00
_cell.angle_gamma   90.00
#
_symmetry.space_group_name_H-M   'P 1'
#
loop_
_entity.id
_entity.type
_entity.pdbx_description
1 polymer ?
#
loop_
_entity_poly.entity_id
_entity_poly.type
_entity_poly.pdbx_seq_one_letter_code
_entity_poly.pdbx_strand_id
1 'polypeptide(L)'
;CLTPSRKASPQSVDKVADMVKKLGAAPFFIDAQEHDVLVAGVSHLPFLLSAALVTSTASGPTWERMKELAASGYRDLTRLASGSPEVNAQICLTNQQAILRWIDKFIDELQRYRQLVDSGSNQLEEALAEANKLRQEWLNKAK
;
A
#
# COMPACT_ATOMS: atom_id res chain seq x y z
N CYS A 1 14.30 7.36 0.02
CA CYS A 1 14.01 8.81 -0.06
C CYS A 1 14.92 9.55 0.92
N LEU A 2 15.21 10.82 0.67
CA LEU A 2 15.81 11.75 1.61
C LEU A 2 14.85 12.92 1.79
N THR A 3 14.58 13.30 3.04
CA THR A 3 13.68 14.40 3.40
C THR A 3 14.45 15.49 4.17
N PRO A 4 15.32 16.28 3.49
CA PRO A 4 16.12 17.28 4.17
C PRO A 4 15.24 18.32 4.88
N SER A 5 15.53 18.58 6.15
CA SER A 5 14.93 19.73 6.85
C SER A 5 15.35 21.04 6.17
N ARG A 6 14.48 22.05 6.23
CA ARG A 6 14.81 23.42 5.77
C ARG A 6 16.03 24.02 6.47
N LYS A 7 16.41 23.49 7.64
CA LYS A 7 17.59 23.91 8.41
C LYS A 7 18.85 23.09 8.11
N ALA A 8 18.76 22.06 7.28
CA ALA A 8 19.91 21.23 6.95
C ALA A 8 20.91 22.00 6.08
N SER A 9 22.20 21.97 6.44
CA SER A 9 23.24 22.58 5.61
C SER A 9 23.43 21.78 4.32
N PRO A 10 23.78 22.42 3.19
CA PRO A 10 24.08 21.72 1.94
C PRO A 10 25.11 20.60 2.13
N GLN A 11 26.19 20.86 2.91
CA GLN A 11 27.22 19.85 3.18
C GLN A 11 26.67 18.61 3.90
N SER A 12 25.70 18.79 4.80
CA SER A 12 25.08 17.66 5.51
C SER A 12 24.21 16.83 4.57
N VAL A 13 23.48 17.49 3.67
CA VAL A 13 22.65 16.83 2.65
C VAL A 13 23.52 16.05 1.68
N ASP A 14 24.59 16.66 1.16
CA ASP A 14 25.53 16.03 0.23
C ASP A 14 26.19 14.81 0.87
N LYS A 15 26.63 14.90 2.13
CA LYS A 15 27.24 13.79 2.86
C LYS A 15 26.31 12.57 2.96
N VAL A 16 25.03 12.79 3.27
CA VAL A 16 24.04 11.70 3.33
C VAL A 16 23.71 11.18 1.93
N ALA A 17 23.56 12.06 0.94
CA ALA A 17 23.30 11.67 -0.44
C ALA A 17 24.42 10.81 -1.02
N ASP A 18 25.69 11.17 -0.77
CA ASP A 18 26.84 10.40 -1.24
C ASP A 18 26.97 9.06 -0.52
N MET A 19 26.59 8.98 0.76
CA MET A 19 26.49 7.71 1.47
C MET A 19 25.46 6.79 0.80
N VAL A 20 24.26 7.30 0.47
CA VAL A 20 23.22 6.54 -0.24
C VAL A 20 23.71 6.06 -1.61
N LYS A 21 24.39 6.92 -2.37
CA LYS A 21 24.98 6.56 -3.67
C LYS A 21 26.04 5.46 -3.54
N LYS A 22 26.91 5.52 -2.52
CA LYS A 22 27.94 4.50 -2.27
C LYS A 22 27.36 3.12 -1.93
N LEU A 23 26.14 3.07 -1.41
CA LEU A 23 25.39 1.83 -1.19
C LEU A 23 24.72 1.31 -2.48
N GLY A 24 24.89 1.99 -3.62
CA GLY A 24 24.29 1.62 -4.91
C GLY A 24 22.85 2.08 -5.11
N ALA A 25 22.31 2.90 -4.18
CA ALA A 25 20.96 3.44 -4.28
C ALA A 25 20.93 4.83 -4.93
N ALA A 26 19.84 5.16 -5.61
CA ALA A 26 19.60 6.51 -6.14
C ALA A 26 18.86 7.37 -5.08
N PRO A 27 19.43 8.50 -4.61
CA PRO A 27 18.73 9.40 -3.72
C PRO A 27 17.48 9.98 -4.39
N PHE A 28 16.33 9.82 -3.74
CA PHE A 28 15.07 10.45 -4.12
C PHE A 28 14.73 11.53 -3.08
N PHE A 29 14.91 12.81 -3.46
CA PHE A 29 14.64 13.94 -2.59
C PHE A 29 13.16 14.32 -2.63
N ILE A 30 12.57 14.53 -1.46
CA ILE A 30 11.15 14.81 -1.30
C ILE A 30 10.92 15.59 0.00
N ASP A 31 9.86 16.41 0.07
CA ASP A 31 9.45 17.03 1.34
C ASP A 31 8.91 15.96 2.31
N ALA A 32 9.07 16.18 3.62
CA ALA A 32 8.60 15.21 4.63
C ALA A 32 7.08 15.00 4.58
N GLN A 33 6.31 16.08 4.41
CA GLN A 33 4.86 16.01 4.34
C GLN A 33 4.40 15.30 3.05
N GLU A 34 5.07 15.59 1.95
CA GLU A 34 4.79 14.95 0.66
C GLU A 34 5.10 13.45 0.71
N HIS A 35 6.25 13.07 1.29
CA HIS A 35 6.61 11.67 1.53
C HIS A 35 5.48 10.93 2.26
N ASP A 36 5.03 11.45 3.39
CA ASP A 36 4.02 10.80 4.23
C ASP A 36 2.69 10.63 3.49
N VAL A 37 2.28 11.62 2.69
CA VAL A 37 1.07 11.53 1.86
C VAL A 37 1.18 10.44 0.80
N LEU A 38 2.35 10.33 0.14
CA LEU A 38 2.57 9.34 -0.91
C LEU A 38 2.65 7.91 -0.34
N VAL A 39 3.46 7.70 0.71
CA VAL A 39 3.64 6.36 1.29
C VAL A 39 2.38 5.85 1.99
N ALA A 40 1.47 6.73 2.42
CA ALA A 40 0.19 6.32 2.98
C ALA A 40 -0.60 5.42 2.03
N GLY A 41 -0.64 5.74 0.74
CA GLY A 41 -1.40 4.96 -0.24
C GLY A 41 -0.69 3.70 -0.71
N VAL A 42 0.64 3.75 -0.87
CA VAL A 42 1.41 2.66 -1.50
C VAL A 42 2.16 1.76 -0.52
N SER A 43 2.16 2.08 0.78
CA SER A 43 2.84 1.31 1.83
C SER A 43 1.95 1.08 3.05
N HIS A 44 1.36 2.13 3.63
CA HIS A 44 0.62 2.00 4.88
C HIS A 44 -0.75 1.34 4.69
N LEU A 45 -1.55 1.83 3.74
CA LEU A 45 -2.83 1.23 3.38
C LEU A 45 -2.69 -0.27 3.03
N PRO A 46 -1.72 -0.72 2.21
CA PRO A 46 -1.52 -2.13 1.91
C PRO A 46 -1.46 -3.07 3.12
N PHE A 47 -0.75 -2.73 4.21
CA PHE A 47 -0.71 -3.63 5.37
C PHE A 47 -2.03 -3.64 6.14
N LEU A 48 -2.76 -2.52 6.17
CA LEU A 48 -4.10 -2.45 6.77
C LEU A 48 -5.10 -3.29 5.97
N LEU A 49 -5.05 -3.23 4.64
CA LEU A 49 -5.87 -4.08 3.77
C LEU A 49 -5.54 -5.56 3.93
N SER A 50 -4.25 -5.88 4.09
CA SER A 50 -3.79 -7.24 4.37
C SER A 50 -4.36 -7.76 5.70
N ALA A 51 -4.28 -6.96 6.76
CA ALA A 51 -4.84 -7.30 8.07
C ALA A 51 -6.38 -7.40 8.05
N ALA A 52 -7.05 -6.47 7.36
CA ALA A 52 -8.50 -6.48 7.19
C ALA A 52 -8.96 -7.72 6.42
N LEU A 53 -8.24 -8.13 5.38
CA LEU A 53 -8.54 -9.35 4.63
C LEU A 53 -8.45 -10.57 5.55
N VAL A 54 -7.33 -10.77 6.25
CA VAL A 54 -7.15 -11.91 7.18
C VAL A 54 -8.24 -11.94 8.24
N THR A 55 -8.51 -10.81 8.89
CA THR A 55 -9.50 -10.75 9.96
C THR A 55 -10.92 -10.98 9.45
N SER A 56 -11.24 -10.54 8.22
CA SER A 56 -12.56 -10.78 7.61
C SER A 56 -12.79 -12.23 7.18
N THR A 57 -11.75 -12.94 6.73
CA THR A 57 -11.88 -14.32 6.23
C THR A 57 -11.64 -15.39 7.29
N ALA A 58 -10.77 -15.12 8.27
CA ALA A 58 -10.34 -16.10 9.28
C ALA A 58 -11.12 -16.03 10.61
N SER A 59 -11.96 -15.03 10.81
CA SER A 59 -12.76 -14.88 12.05
C SER A 59 -14.06 -15.71 12.06
N GLY A 60 -14.49 -16.23 10.91
CA GLY A 60 -15.74 -16.95 10.75
C GLY A 60 -15.61 -18.48 10.81
N PRO A 61 -16.73 -19.20 11.04
CA PRO A 61 -16.74 -20.66 11.13
C PRO A 61 -16.37 -21.35 9.80
N THR A 62 -16.46 -20.63 8.67
CA THR A 62 -16.11 -21.15 7.34
C THR A 62 -14.60 -21.25 7.12
N TRP A 63 -13.78 -20.60 7.96
CA TRP A 63 -12.33 -20.54 7.78
C TRP A 63 -11.69 -21.93 7.70
N GLU A 64 -12.14 -22.88 8.51
CA GLU A 64 -11.59 -24.24 8.55
C GLU A 64 -11.65 -24.96 7.19
N ARG A 65 -12.64 -24.65 6.36
CA ARG A 65 -12.73 -25.17 4.99
C ARG A 65 -12.06 -24.24 3.97
N MET A 66 -12.16 -22.92 4.17
CA MET A 66 -11.55 -21.94 3.27
C MET A 66 -10.01 -22.04 3.24
N LYS A 67 -9.37 -22.34 4.38
CA LYS A 67 -7.90 -22.44 4.47
C LYS A 67 -7.32 -23.55 3.59
N GLU A 68 -8.06 -24.63 3.36
CA GLU A 68 -7.67 -25.72 2.46
C GLU A 68 -7.63 -25.27 0.98
N LEU A 69 -8.39 -24.22 0.63
CA LEU A 69 -8.44 -23.63 -0.72
C LEU A 69 -7.55 -22.39 -0.84
N ALA A 70 -6.97 -21.90 0.25
CA ALA A 70 -6.14 -20.71 0.26
C ALA A 70 -4.82 -20.97 -0.47
N ALA A 71 -4.68 -20.40 -1.67
CA ALA A 71 -3.53 -20.57 -2.54
C ALA A 71 -2.60 -19.34 -2.54
N SER A 72 -1.73 -19.24 -3.56
CA SER A 72 -0.75 -18.16 -3.72
C SER A 72 -1.37 -16.76 -3.67
N GLY A 73 -2.53 -16.54 -4.30
CA GLY A 73 -3.19 -15.23 -4.29
C GLY A 73 -3.58 -14.76 -2.88
N TYR A 74 -4.14 -15.65 -2.05
CA TYR A 74 -4.43 -15.32 -0.66
C TYR A 74 -3.13 -15.10 0.14
N ARG A 75 -2.14 -15.99 -0.02
CA ARG A 75 -0.83 -15.86 0.64
C ARG A 75 -0.16 -14.52 0.34
N ASP A 76 -0.16 -14.08 -0.92
CA ASP A 76 0.50 -12.86 -1.34
C ASP A 76 -0.22 -11.60 -0.82
N LEU A 77 -1.55 -11.57 -0.89
CA LEU A 77 -2.35 -10.46 -0.38
C LEU A 77 -2.32 -10.35 1.15
N THR A 78 -2.17 -11.48 1.85
CA THR A 78 -2.16 -11.52 3.33
C THR A 78 -0.77 -11.46 3.96
N ARG A 79 0.31 -11.54 3.15
CA ARG A 79 1.69 -11.56 3.65
C ARG A 79 2.04 -10.38 4.56
N LEU A 80 1.47 -9.19 4.32
CA LEU A 80 1.78 -7.99 5.10
C LEU A 80 1.13 -7.99 6.49
N ALA A 81 0.08 -8.80 6.71
CA ALA A 81 -0.53 -8.97 8.02
C ALA A 81 0.43 -9.60 9.05
N SER A 82 1.49 -10.28 8.60
CA SER A 82 2.54 -10.85 9.47
C SER A 82 3.60 -9.83 9.91
N GLY A 83 3.45 -8.54 9.61
CA GLY A 83 4.33 -7.48 10.10
C GLY A 83 4.18 -7.22 11.60
N SER A 84 5.12 -6.47 12.21
CA SER A 84 5.05 -6.12 13.65
C SER A 84 3.81 -5.26 13.93
N PRO A 85 2.90 -5.72 14.81
CA PRO A 85 1.74 -4.93 15.20
C PRO A 85 2.13 -3.60 15.85
N GLU A 86 3.18 -3.59 16.67
CA GLU A 86 3.65 -2.40 17.38
C GLU A 86 4.14 -1.34 16.40
N VAL A 87 4.98 -1.74 15.44
CA VAL A 87 5.50 -0.82 14.41
C VAL A 87 4.38 -0.30 13.53
N ASN A 88 3.50 -1.17 13.04
CA ASN A 88 2.40 -0.80 12.16
C ASN A 88 1.41 0.16 12.85
N ALA A 89 1.12 -0.06 14.14
CA ALA A 89 0.30 0.83 14.93
C ALA A 89 0.93 2.23 15.06
N GLN A 90 2.23 2.32 15.36
CA GLN A 90 2.92 3.61 15.44
C GLN A 90 2.95 4.35 14.09
N ILE A 91 3.16 3.64 12.99
CA ILE A 91 3.05 4.21 11.63
C ILE A 91 1.64 4.77 11.40
N CYS A 92 0.60 4.04 11.78
CA CYS A 92 -0.78 4.49 11.63
C CYS A 92 -1.08 5.75 12.45
N LEU A 93 -0.62 5.77 13.70
CA LEU A 93 -0.87 6.89 14.62
C LEU A 93 -0.09 8.16 14.22
N THR A 94 1.10 8.00 13.65
CA THR A 94 1.94 9.14 13.21
C THR A 94 1.52 9.71 11.85
N ASN A 95 0.88 8.92 10.98
CA ASN A 95 0.43 9.36 9.65
C ASN A 95 -1.10 9.20 9.45
N GLN A 96 -1.87 9.38 10.52
CA GLN A 96 -3.30 9.07 10.59
C GLN A 96 -4.12 9.74 9.48
N GLN A 97 -3.97 11.05 9.28
CA GLN A 97 -4.81 11.80 8.35
C GLN A 97 -4.62 11.35 6.89
N ALA A 98 -3.38 11.06 6.47
CA ALA A 98 -3.12 10.59 5.11
C ALA A 98 -3.67 9.18 4.90
N ILE A 99 -3.54 8.32 5.91
CA ILE A 99 -4.06 6.95 5.88
C ILE A 99 -5.58 6.95 5.78
N LEU A 100 -6.29 7.75 6.59
CA LEU A 100 -7.75 7.84 6.55
C LEU A 100 -8.27 8.22 5.16
N ARG A 101 -7.68 9.24 4.51
CA ARG A 101 -8.05 9.62 3.15
C ARG A 101 -7.91 8.47 2.14
N TRP A 102 -6.87 7.66 2.30
CA TRP A 102 -6.64 6.50 1.43
C TRP A 102 -7.56 5.32 1.77
N ILE A 103 -7.93 5.12 3.03
CA ILE A 103 -8.95 4.17 3.44
C ILE A 103 -10.30 4.53 2.80
N ASP A 104 -10.73 5.79 2.93
CA ASP A 104 -12.01 6.25 2.37
C ASP A 104 -12.05 6.04 0.84
N LYS A 105 -10.99 6.47 0.15
CA LYS A 105 -10.85 6.26 -1.29
C LYS A 105 -10.88 4.77 -1.68
N PHE A 106 -10.29 3.89 -0.87
CA PHE A 106 -10.34 2.45 -1.13
C PHE A 106 -11.73 1.87 -0.87
N ILE A 107 -12.44 2.35 0.15
CA ILE A 107 -13.82 1.96 0.43
C ILE A 107 -14.72 2.32 -0.75
N ASP A 108 -14.59 3.54 -1.29
CA ASP A 108 -15.36 3.98 -2.46
C ASP A 108 -15.13 3.05 -3.68
N GLU A 109 -13.87 2.68 -3.95
CA GLU A 109 -13.56 1.77 -5.04
C GLU A 109 -14.08 0.35 -4.79
N LEU A 110 -13.99 -0.15 -3.54
CA LEU A 110 -14.55 -1.45 -3.17
C LEU A 110 -16.08 -1.46 -3.28
N GLN A 111 -16.75 -0.35 -2.96
CA GLN A 111 -18.18 -0.17 -3.17
C GLN A 111 -18.54 -0.16 -4.66
N ARG A 112 -17.74 0.48 -5.51
CA ARG A 112 -17.89 0.42 -6.97
C ARG A 112 -17.83 -1.02 -7.46
N TYR A 113 -16.80 -1.78 -7.09
CA TYR A 113 -16.70 -3.20 -7.46
C TYR A 113 -17.85 -4.04 -6.92
N ARG A 114 -18.28 -3.79 -5.68
CA ARG A 114 -19.47 -4.44 -5.11
C ARG A 114 -20.70 -4.22 -5.99
N GLN A 115 -20.98 -2.99 -6.41
CA GLN A 115 -22.14 -2.66 -7.25
C GLN A 115 -22.06 -3.32 -8.63
N LEU A 116 -20.86 -3.35 -9.25
CA LEU A 116 -20.65 -4.02 -10.53
C LEU A 116 -20.92 -5.53 -10.45
N VAL A 117 -20.50 -6.17 -9.35
CA VAL A 117 -20.78 -7.59 -9.09
C VAL A 117 -22.27 -7.82 -8.82
N ASP A 118 -22.88 -7.01 -7.96
CA ASP A 118 -24.29 -7.12 -7.55
C ASP A 118 -25.26 -6.97 -8.75
N SER A 119 -24.92 -6.07 -9.68
CA SER A 119 -25.70 -5.84 -10.90
C SER A 119 -25.42 -6.84 -12.03
N GLY A 120 -24.39 -7.69 -11.91
CA GLY A 120 -23.93 -8.54 -13.01
C GLY A 120 -23.54 -7.75 -14.26
N SER A 121 -23.05 -6.52 -14.10
CA SER A 121 -22.81 -5.60 -15.20
C SER A 121 -21.63 -6.04 -16.08
N ASN A 122 -21.80 -5.95 -17.40
CA ASN A 122 -20.70 -6.14 -18.36
C ASN A 122 -19.54 -5.13 -18.16
N GLN A 123 -19.78 -4.02 -17.44
CA GLN A 123 -18.75 -3.05 -17.07
C GLN A 123 -17.74 -3.59 -16.04
N LEU A 124 -18.01 -4.74 -15.40
CA LEU A 124 -17.05 -5.37 -14.49
C LEU A 124 -15.75 -5.73 -15.20
N GLU A 125 -15.83 -6.25 -16.43
CA GLU A 125 -14.64 -6.58 -17.23
C GLU A 125 -13.82 -5.33 -17.53
N GLU A 126 -14.47 -4.23 -17.91
CA GLU A 126 -13.82 -2.95 -18.18
C GLU A 126 -13.09 -2.41 -16.93
N ALA A 127 -13.75 -2.46 -15.77
CA ALA A 127 -13.18 -2.04 -14.49
C ALA A 127 -11.96 -2.90 -14.07
N LEU A 128 -11.97 -4.20 -14.35
CA LEU A 128 -10.83 -5.09 -14.10
C LEU A 128 -9.70 -4.85 -15.12
N ALA A 129 -10.03 -4.58 -16.38
CA ALA A 129 -9.06 -4.25 -17.43
C ALA A 129 -8.35 -2.92 -17.14
N GLU A 130 -9.06 -1.92 -16.61
CA GLU A 130 -8.48 -0.67 -16.16
C GLU A 130 -7.43 -0.88 -15.05
N ALA A 131 -7.78 -1.63 -14.00
CA ALA A 131 -6.85 -1.98 -12.93
C ALA A 131 -5.63 -2.77 -13.44
N ASN A 132 -5.85 -3.70 -14.39
CA ASN A 132 -4.77 -4.43 -15.04
C ASN A 132 -3.82 -3.49 -15.78
N LYS A 133 -4.35 -2.58 -16.61
CA LYS A 133 -3.58 -1.61 -17.38
C LYS A 133 -2.70 -0.75 -16.48
N LEU A 134 -3.29 -0.13 -15.45
CA LEU A 134 -2.55 0.72 -14.50
C LEU A 134 -1.40 -0.02 -13.83
N ARG A 135 -1.60 -1.30 -13.47
CA ARG A 135 -0.57 -2.16 -12.90
C ARG A 135 0.54 -2.47 -13.91
N GLN A 136 0.20 -2.81 -15.16
CA GLN A 136 1.20 -3.10 -16.19
C GLN A 136 2.05 -1.87 -16.53
N GLU A 137 1.42 -0.69 -16.59
CA GLU A 137 2.13 0.57 -16.80
C GLU A 137 3.16 0.83 -15.68
N TRP A 138 2.80 0.57 -14.42
CA TRP A 138 3.75 0.66 -13.30
C TRP A 138 4.90 -0.35 -13.43
N LEU A 139 4.59 -1.62 -13.68
CA LEU A 139 5.60 -2.68 -13.79
C LEU A 139 6.56 -2.47 -14.96
N ASN A 140 6.09 -1.92 -16.08
CA ASN A 140 6.92 -1.64 -17.25
C ASN A 140 7.83 -0.43 -17.05
N LYS A 141 7.42 0.56 -16.24
CA LYS A 141 8.29 1.69 -15.84
C LYS A 141 9.34 1.31 -14.80
N ALA A 142 9.13 0.21 -14.07
CA ALA A 142 10.03 -0.27 -13.02
C ALA A 142 11.15 -1.19 -13.56
N LYS A 143 11.18 -1.46 -14.86
CA LYS A 143 12.26 -2.15 -15.59
C LYS A 143 13.15 -1.12 -16.27
#